data_AF-A0AA97A173-F1
#
_entry.id   AF-A0AA97A173-F1
#
_cell.length_a   1.000
_cell.length_b   1.000
_cell.length_c   1.000
_cell.angle_alpha   90.00
_cell.angle_beta   90.00
_cell.angle_gamma   90.00
#
_symmetry.space_group_name_H-M   'P 1'
#
loop_
_entity.id
_entity.type
_entity.pdbx_description
1 polymer ?
#
loop_
_entity_poly.entity_id
_entity_poly.type
_entity_poly.pdbx_seq_one_letter_code
_entity_poly.pdbx_strand_id
1 'polypeptide(L)'
;MVYTDKDRVDIAWKQYSNYSMGDVVKINDNQYTIGTVRKVLKDATGLDGYVVEEPDGNVIVLFQGSKGPGKEGAAADWLDNDLPMAHNIISNKSEVTPQLQSASRSLNQVLKDYPNAQITVYGHLFYAIL
;
A
#
# COMPACT_ATOMS: atom_id res chain seq x y z
N MET A 1 -8.38 7.97 -16.12
CA MET A 1 -7.66 9.28 -16.24
C MET A 1 -6.18 8.99 -16.47
N VAL A 2 -5.40 9.83 -17.17
CA VAL A 2 -3.94 9.59 -17.31
C VAL A 2 -3.20 10.44 -16.27
N TYR A 3 -2.58 9.79 -15.28
CA TYR A 3 -1.81 10.45 -14.22
C TYR A 3 -0.39 10.82 -14.68
N THR A 4 0.04 12.05 -14.37
CA THR A 4 1.43 12.48 -14.52
C THR A 4 2.33 11.83 -13.47
N ASP A 5 3.65 11.89 -13.64
CA ASP A 5 4.59 11.37 -12.63
C ASP A 5 4.42 12.08 -11.27
N LYS A 6 4.14 13.38 -11.27
CA LYS A 6 3.84 14.12 -10.05
C LYS A 6 2.54 13.62 -9.40
N ASP A 7 1.49 13.39 -10.19
CA ASP A 7 0.22 12.85 -9.66
C ASP A 7 0.46 11.47 -9.03
N ARG A 8 1.25 10.61 -9.67
CA ARG A 8 1.61 9.28 -9.17
C ARG A 8 2.36 9.35 -7.84
N VAL A 9 3.26 10.32 -7.67
CA VAL A 9 3.93 10.58 -6.39
C VAL A 9 2.92 11.04 -5.35
N ASP A 10 2.04 11.99 -5.70
CA ASP A 10 1.02 12.51 -4.79
C ASP A 10 0.02 11.41 -4.36
N ILE A 11 -0.32 10.47 -5.25
CA ILE A 11 -1.11 9.27 -4.96
C ILE A 11 -0.36 8.36 -3.99
N ALA A 12 0.91 8.04 -4.24
CA ALA A 12 1.70 7.19 -3.36
C ALA A 12 1.77 7.74 -1.93
N TRP A 13 1.91 9.06 -1.76
CA TRP A 13 1.89 9.69 -0.43
C TRP A 13 0.57 9.49 0.34
N LYS A 14 -0.54 9.21 -0.35
CA LYS A 14 -1.84 8.94 0.31
C LYS A 14 -1.85 7.70 1.16
N GLN A 15 -0.92 6.77 0.96
CA GLN A 15 -0.78 5.60 1.83
C GLN A 15 -0.52 5.96 3.31
N TYR A 16 0.01 7.15 3.60
CA TYR A 16 0.28 7.63 4.97
C TYR A 16 -0.83 8.52 5.54
N SER A 17 -1.91 8.74 4.79
CA SER A 17 -3.07 9.48 5.28
C SER A 17 -3.94 8.56 6.15
N ASN A 18 -4.74 9.14 7.04
CA ASN A 18 -5.69 8.39 7.86
C ASN A 18 -7.05 8.38 7.17
N TYR A 19 -7.35 7.32 6.43
CA TYR A 19 -8.65 7.13 5.77
C TYR A 19 -9.49 6.05 6.45
N SER A 20 -10.80 6.23 6.36
CA SER A 20 -11.83 5.25 6.70
C SER A 20 -12.55 4.75 5.45
N MET A 21 -13.25 3.63 5.57
CA MET A 21 -14.11 3.14 4.49
C MET A 21 -15.15 4.22 4.11
N GLY A 22 -15.30 4.48 2.81
CA GLY A 22 -16.18 5.51 2.26
C GLY A 22 -15.54 6.88 2.08
N ASP A 23 -14.31 7.09 2.57
CA ASP A 23 -13.64 8.38 2.40
C ASP A 23 -13.26 8.64 0.95
N VAL A 24 -13.37 9.90 0.54
CA VAL A 24 -12.95 10.36 -0.78
C VAL A 24 -11.46 10.69 -0.76
N VAL A 25 -10.70 10.06 -1.65
CA VAL A 25 -9.26 10.29 -1.79
C VAL A 25 -9.04 11.35 -2.86
N LYS A 26 -8.30 12.41 -2.50
CA LYS A 26 -8.02 13.54 -3.39
C LYS A 26 -6.54 13.89 -3.46
N ILE A 27 -6.04 14.25 -4.63
CA ILE A 27 -4.65 14.67 -4.88
C ILE A 27 -4.57 16.13 -5.36
N ASN A 28 -3.34 16.63 -5.52
CA ASN A 28 -3.06 17.99 -5.97
C ASN A 28 -3.75 19.06 -5.11
N ASP A 29 -3.44 19.06 -3.82
CA ASP A 29 -4.04 19.97 -2.82
C ASP A 29 -5.59 19.91 -2.79
N ASN A 30 -6.12 18.69 -2.78
CA ASN A 30 -7.56 18.38 -2.75
C ASN A 30 -8.37 18.83 -3.98
N GLN A 31 -7.71 19.18 -5.10
CA GLN A 31 -8.38 19.61 -6.32
C GLN A 31 -8.97 18.44 -7.13
N TYR A 32 -8.28 17.29 -7.17
CA TYR A 32 -8.70 16.15 -7.98
C TYR A 32 -9.08 14.95 -7.12
N THR A 33 -10.27 14.40 -7.34
CA THR A 33 -10.70 13.15 -6.71
C THR A 33 -10.18 11.97 -7.52
N ILE A 34 -9.45 11.07 -6.87
CA ILE A 34 -8.95 9.84 -7.51
C ILE A 34 -9.89 8.67 -7.26
N GLY A 35 -10.67 8.68 -6.18
CA GLY A 35 -11.62 7.61 -5.91
C GLY A 35 -12.15 7.61 -4.49
N THR A 36 -12.80 6.51 -4.12
CA THR A 36 -13.37 6.29 -2.79
C THR A 36 -12.76 5.07 -2.14
N VAL A 37 -12.41 5.15 -0.85
CA VAL A 37 -11.89 4.01 -0.10
C VAL A 37 -12.99 2.95 0.04
N ARG A 38 -12.74 1.76 -0.50
CA ARG A 38 -13.63 0.61 -0.38
C ARG A 38 -13.20 -0.35 0.72
N LYS A 39 -11.89 -0.37 1.04
CA LYS A 39 -11.34 -1.23 2.07
C LYS A 39 -10.15 -0.57 2.74
N VAL A 40 -10.08 -0.68 4.06
CA VAL A 40 -8.88 -0.40 4.85
C VAL A 40 -8.17 -1.73 5.08
N LEU A 41 -6.90 -1.81 4.70
CA LEU A 41 -6.06 -2.99 4.90
C LEU A 41 -5.26 -2.74 6.17
N LYS A 42 -5.59 -3.42 7.27
CA LYS A 42 -4.83 -3.30 8.52
C LYS A 42 -4.88 -4.61 9.30
N ASP A 43 -3.72 -5.14 9.69
CA ASP A 43 -3.66 -6.37 10.50
C ASP A 43 -2.44 -6.42 11.44
N ALA A 44 -2.34 -7.53 12.19
CA ALA A 44 -1.28 -7.76 13.17
C ALA A 44 0.10 -8.05 12.56
N THR A 45 0.21 -8.26 11.24
CA THR A 45 1.49 -8.48 10.54
C THR A 45 2.23 -7.17 10.24
N GLY A 46 1.57 -6.02 10.49
CA GLY A 46 2.04 -4.70 10.10
C GLY A 46 1.58 -4.29 8.70
N LEU A 47 0.68 -5.05 8.06
CA LEU A 47 0.02 -4.59 6.84
C LEU A 47 -0.79 -3.33 7.18
N ASP A 48 -0.57 -2.26 6.43
CA ASP A 48 -1.36 -1.04 6.50
C ASP A 48 -1.55 -0.50 5.07
N GLY A 49 -2.70 0.11 4.78
CA GLY A 49 -3.03 0.51 3.41
C GLY A 49 -4.51 0.59 3.08
N TYR A 50 -4.80 0.83 1.80
CA TYR A 50 -6.15 1.12 1.32
C TYR A 50 -6.41 0.51 -0.06
N VAL A 51 -7.66 0.12 -0.29
CA VAL A 51 -8.18 -0.17 -1.64
C VAL A 51 -9.12 0.97 -2.00
N VAL A 52 -8.78 1.69 -3.07
CA VAL A 52 -9.48 2.88 -3.56
C VAL A 52 -10.08 2.56 -4.91
N GLU A 53 -11.39 2.70 -5.05
CA GLU A 53 -12.09 2.49 -6.31
C GLU A 53 -12.24 3.82 -7.04
N GLU A 54 -11.76 3.87 -8.27
CA GLU A 54 -11.85 5.00 -9.18
C GLU A 54 -13.29 5.11 -9.76
N PRO A 55 -13.73 6.31 -10.19
CA PRO A 55 -15.08 6.50 -10.74
C PRO A 55 -15.40 5.65 -11.98
N ASP A 56 -14.38 5.20 -12.71
CA ASP A 56 -14.51 4.35 -13.91
C ASP A 56 -14.48 2.85 -13.59
N GLY A 57 -14.42 2.47 -12.31
CA GLY A 57 -14.40 1.09 -11.84
C GLY A 57 -13.01 0.46 -11.75
N ASN A 58 -11.94 1.19 -12.10
CA ASN A 58 -10.57 0.77 -11.83
C ASN A 58 -10.24 0.87 -10.34
N VAL A 59 -9.16 0.22 -9.92
CA VAL A 59 -8.81 0.14 -8.50
C VAL A 59 -7.35 0.48 -8.28
N ILE A 60 -7.13 1.32 -7.27
CA ILE A 60 -5.82 1.67 -6.75
C ILE A 60 -5.63 0.97 -5.41
N VAL A 61 -4.56 0.20 -5.27
CA VAL A 61 -4.14 -0.38 -3.98
C VAL A 61 -2.95 0.41 -3.46
N LEU A 62 -3.10 0.98 -2.27
CA LEU A 62 -2.06 1.74 -1.58
C LEU A 62 -1.53 0.87 -0.43
N PHE A 63 -0.29 0.40 -0.51
CA PHE A 63 0.38 -0.28 0.60
C PHE A 63 1.29 0.69 1.34
N GLN A 64 1.04 0.90 2.62
CA GLN A 64 1.87 1.78 3.43
C GLN A 64 3.25 1.15 3.67
N GLY A 65 4.29 1.86 3.25
CA GLY A 65 5.67 1.55 3.59
C GLY A 65 5.96 1.68 5.09
N SER A 66 6.91 0.88 5.57
CA SER A 66 7.46 0.95 6.93
C SER A 66 7.82 2.39 7.31
N LYS A 67 7.48 2.79 8.54
CA LYS A 67 7.89 4.10 9.06
C LYS A 67 9.40 4.08 9.34
N GLY A 68 10.11 5.15 8.98
CA GLY A 68 11.56 5.25 9.20
C GLY A 68 11.98 5.06 10.67
N PRO A 69 13.20 4.60 10.94
CA PRO A 69 13.64 4.20 12.27
C PRO A 69 13.63 5.40 13.22
N GLY A 70 13.19 5.18 14.47
CA GLY A 70 13.10 6.21 15.51
C GLY A 70 11.77 6.99 15.56
N LYS A 71 10.75 6.62 14.76
CA LYS A 71 9.37 7.11 14.91
C LYS A 71 8.50 6.15 15.73
N GLU A 72 7.48 6.65 16.43
CA GLU A 72 6.50 5.79 17.11
C GLU A 72 5.87 4.79 16.12
N GLY A 73 5.89 3.50 16.48
CA GLY A 73 5.46 2.39 15.62
C GLY A 73 6.53 1.82 14.69
N ALA A 74 7.67 2.50 14.50
CA ALA A 74 8.74 2.03 13.60
C ALA A 74 9.53 0.82 14.15
N ALA A 75 9.59 0.63 15.47
CA ALA A 75 10.39 -0.45 16.05
C ALA A 75 9.88 -1.85 15.68
N ALA A 76 8.55 -2.04 15.59
CA ALA A 76 7.94 -3.31 15.20
C ALA A 76 8.10 -3.58 13.69
N ASP A 77 7.86 -2.56 12.86
CA ASP A 77 8.07 -2.64 11.40
C ASP A 77 9.50 -3.06 11.05
N TRP A 78 10.49 -2.53 11.77
CA TRP A 78 11.91 -2.81 11.51
C TRP A 78 12.36 -4.18 12.03
N LEU A 79 11.93 -4.57 13.23
CA LEU A 79 12.42 -5.80 13.88
C LEU A 79 11.88 -7.06 13.22
N ASP A 80 10.59 -7.07 12.88
CA ASP A 80 9.90 -8.28 12.45
C ASP A 80 9.79 -8.42 10.91
N ASN A 81 9.95 -7.32 10.16
CA ASN A 81 9.81 -7.31 8.70
C ASN A 81 11.07 -6.82 7.98
N ASP A 82 11.51 -5.58 8.23
CA ASP A 82 12.57 -4.97 7.43
C ASP A 82 13.95 -5.64 7.65
N LEU A 83 14.34 -5.93 8.90
CA LEU A 83 15.62 -6.59 9.23
C LEU A 83 15.68 -8.05 8.75
N PRO A 84 14.66 -8.91 8.98
CA PRO A 84 14.66 -10.27 8.46
C PRO A 84 14.71 -10.33 6.93
N MET A 85 13.99 -9.45 6.24
CA MET A 85 14.00 -9.43 4.78
C MET A 85 15.33 -8.87 4.22
N ALA A 86 15.94 -7.87 4.87
CA ALA A 86 17.30 -7.44 4.55
C ALA A 86 18.32 -8.58 4.75
N HIS A 87 18.18 -9.34 5.84
CA HIS A 87 19.00 -10.54 6.09
C HIS A 87 18.79 -11.61 5.02
N ASN A 88 17.54 -11.85 4.60
CA ASN A 88 17.21 -12.81 3.54
C ASN A 88 17.82 -12.42 2.19
N ILE A 89 17.76 -11.14 1.82
CA ILE A 89 18.41 -10.62 0.61
C ILE A 89 19.93 -10.82 0.67
N ILE A 90 20.56 -10.42 1.78
CA ILE A 90 22.02 -10.57 1.97
C ILE A 90 22.44 -12.04 1.98
N SER A 91 21.56 -12.92 2.48
CA SER A 91 21.81 -14.36 2.62
C SER A 91 21.30 -15.19 1.44
N ASN A 92 20.79 -14.56 0.35
CA ASN A 92 20.17 -15.22 -0.80
C ASN A 92 19.05 -16.22 -0.44
N LYS A 93 18.27 -15.93 0.61
CA LYS A 93 17.10 -16.72 1.01
C LYS A 93 15.84 -16.08 0.44
N SER A 94 14.93 -16.90 -0.09
CA SER A 94 13.61 -16.46 -0.59
C SER A 94 12.51 -16.52 0.49
N GLU A 95 12.89 -16.48 1.77
CA GLU A 95 11.93 -16.52 2.88
C GLU A 95 11.11 -15.21 2.91
N VAL A 96 9.78 -15.35 2.94
CA VAL A 96 8.81 -14.25 2.80
C VAL A 96 8.30 -13.84 4.18
N THR A 97 8.36 -12.56 4.52
CA THR A 97 7.85 -12.05 5.81
C THR A 97 6.33 -12.24 5.93
N PRO A 98 5.79 -12.36 7.16
CA PRO A 98 4.34 -12.43 7.36
C PRO A 98 3.58 -11.25 6.75
N GLN A 99 4.14 -10.04 6.81
CA GLN A 99 3.55 -8.83 6.23
C GLN A 99 3.40 -8.95 4.71
N LEU A 100 4.44 -9.42 4.02
CA LEU A 100 4.43 -9.62 2.57
C LEU A 100 3.46 -10.73 2.15
N GLN A 101 3.36 -11.81 2.93
CA GLN A 101 2.33 -12.83 2.70
C GLN A 101 0.92 -12.25 2.86
N SER A 102 0.70 -11.40 3.86
CA SER A 102 -0.61 -10.76 4.07
C SER A 102 -0.96 -9.78 2.94
N ALA A 103 0.00 -8.96 2.51
CA ALA A 103 -0.17 -8.06 1.37
C ALA A 103 -0.51 -8.83 0.09
N SER A 104 0.19 -9.92 -0.19
CA SER A 104 -0.08 -10.79 -1.34
C SER A 104 -1.48 -11.41 -1.29
N ARG A 105 -1.90 -11.92 -0.13
CA ARG A 105 -3.27 -12.45 0.07
C ARG A 105 -4.33 -11.37 -0.14
N SER A 106 -4.09 -10.17 0.38
CA SER A 106 -5.00 -9.03 0.22
C SER A 106 -5.11 -8.59 -1.23
N LEU A 107 -3.99 -8.47 -1.95
CA LEU A 107 -3.98 -8.13 -3.37
C LEU A 107 -4.66 -9.22 -4.22
N ASN A 108 -4.40 -10.49 -3.94
CA ASN A 108 -5.10 -11.60 -4.61
C ASN A 108 -6.60 -11.57 -4.37
N GLN A 109 -7.05 -11.13 -3.20
CA GLN A 109 -8.47 -10.94 -2.93
C GLN A 109 -9.03 -9.77 -3.74
N VAL A 110 -8.33 -8.64 -3.83
CA VAL A 110 -8.74 -7.51 -4.67
C VAL A 110 -8.87 -7.91 -6.13
N LEU A 111 -7.92 -8.69 -6.67
CA LEU A 111 -7.99 -9.21 -8.04
C LEU A 111 -9.22 -10.10 -8.29
N LYS A 112 -9.67 -10.85 -7.28
CA LYS A 112 -10.90 -11.66 -7.36
C LYS A 112 -12.16 -10.82 -7.25
N ASP A 113 -12.15 -9.83 -6.38
CA ASP A 113 -13.30 -8.94 -6.14
C ASP A 113 -13.53 -8.00 -7.33
N TYR A 114 -12.46 -7.66 -8.07
CA TYR A 114 -12.47 -6.76 -9.23
C TYR A 114 -11.90 -7.42 -10.50
N PRO A 115 -12.55 -8.47 -11.04
CA PRO A 115 -11.97 -9.32 -12.08
C PRO A 115 -11.78 -8.65 -13.45
N ASN A 116 -12.45 -7.52 -13.71
CA ASN A 116 -12.40 -6.79 -14.99
C ASN A 116 -11.77 -5.40 -14.85
N ALA A 117 -11.29 -5.03 -13.66
CA ALA A 117 -10.70 -3.73 -13.40
C ALA A 117 -9.20 -3.73 -13.72
N GLN A 118 -8.68 -2.59 -14.18
CA GLN A 118 -7.25 -2.35 -14.06
C GLN A 118 -6.91 -2.13 -12.58
N ILE A 119 -5.96 -2.89 -12.06
CA ILE A 119 -5.46 -2.73 -10.70
C ILE A 119 -4.10 -2.04 -10.76
N THR A 120 -4.00 -0.84 -10.18
CA THR A 120 -2.73 -0.11 -10.03
C THR A 120 -2.28 -0.18 -8.59
N VAL A 121 -1.05 -0.63 -8.35
CA VAL A 121 -0.49 -0.76 -7.00
C VAL A 121 0.53 0.35 -6.78
N TYR A 122 0.41 1.07 -5.67
CA TYR A 122 1.41 2.01 -5.19
C TYR A 122 1.93 1.54 -3.83
N GLY A 123 3.24 1.69 -3.65
CA GLY A 123 3.94 1.50 -2.40
C GLY A 123 5.15 2.43 -2.34
N HIS A 124 5.64 2.69 -1.14
CA HIS A 124 6.84 3.50 -0.90
C HIS A 124 7.76 2.75 0.08
N LEU A 125 9.07 2.97 0.00
CA LEU A 125 10.10 2.30 0.82
C LEU A 125 10.07 0.77 0.70
N PHE A 126 9.85 0.03 1.79
CA PHE A 126 9.99 -1.42 1.83
C PHE A 126 9.06 -2.15 0.84
N TYR A 127 7.89 -1.59 0.56
CA TYR A 127 6.96 -2.10 -0.45
C TYR A 127 7.34 -1.74 -1.90
N ALA A 128 8.30 -0.85 -2.13
CA ALA A 128 8.77 -0.46 -3.47
C ALA A 128 9.96 -1.31 -3.97
N ILE A 129 10.57 -2.11 -3.09
CA ILE A 129 11.68 -3.04 -3.39
C ILE A 129 11.20 -4.50 -3.53
N LEU A 130 9.89 -4.70 -3.65
CA LEU A 130 9.21 -5.99 -3.83
C LEU A 130 8.63 -6.14 -5.22
#